data_AF-A0A494R8A7-F1
#
_entry.id   AF-A0A494R8A7-F1
#
_cell.length_a   1.000
_cell.length_b   1.000
_cell.length_c   1.000
_cell.angle_alpha   90.00
_cell.angle_beta   90.00
_cell.angle_gamma   90.00
#
_symmetry.space_group_name_H-M   'P 1'
#
loop_
_entity.id
_entity.type
_entity.pdbx_description
1 polymer ?
#
loop_
_entity_poly.entity_id
_entity_poly.type
_entity_poly.pdbx_seq_one_letter_code
_entity_poly.pdbx_strand_id
1 'polypeptide(L)'
;MKAQHHSGSDVKATTTPDPQTAVPARRLMAISIVGTALFEYQVKKTPDTRIRLETVTTMAHRLGDLTASDAAVVAQLLAKPMHSGARA
;
A
#
# COMPACT_ATOMS: atom_id res chain seq x y z
N MET A 1 20.83 -19.78 -49.10
CA MET A 1 20.42 -20.25 -47.75
C MET A 1 19.12 -19.54 -47.40
N LYS A 2 18.04 -20.27 -47.09
CA LYS A 2 16.76 -19.67 -46.67
C LYS A 2 16.64 -19.84 -45.15
N ALA A 3 16.67 -18.74 -44.39
CA ALA A 3 16.41 -18.76 -42.96
C ALA A 3 14.89 -18.83 -42.75
N GLN A 4 14.42 -19.95 -42.21
CA GLN A 4 13.05 -20.08 -41.72
C GLN A 4 12.95 -19.31 -40.41
N HIS A 5 12.34 -18.13 -40.44
CA HIS A 5 11.92 -17.46 -39.21
C HIS A 5 10.67 -18.17 -38.70
N HIS A 6 10.85 -19.08 -37.76
CA HIS A 6 9.76 -19.55 -36.92
C HIS A 6 9.30 -18.38 -36.07
N SER A 7 8.35 -17.60 -36.60
CA SER A 7 7.61 -16.61 -35.81
C SER A 7 6.76 -17.41 -34.84
N GLY A 8 7.32 -17.69 -33.65
CA GLY A 8 6.58 -18.27 -32.55
C GLY A 8 5.52 -17.25 -32.14
N SER A 9 4.25 -17.54 -32.47
CA SER A 9 3.13 -16.73 -32.01
C SER A 9 3.05 -16.86 -30.49
N ASP A 10 3.55 -15.82 -29.83
CA ASP A 10 3.40 -15.50 -28.42
C ASP A 10 2.07 -16.00 -27.83
N VAL A 11 2.14 -17.00 -26.94
CA VAL A 11 1.42 -16.85 -25.67
C VAL A 11 2.35 -16.03 -24.80
N LYS A 12 2.28 -14.72 -24.97
CA LYS A 12 2.77 -13.79 -23.97
C LYS A 12 2.08 -14.20 -22.67
N ALA A 13 2.84 -14.36 -21.59
CA ALA A 13 2.28 -14.63 -20.27
C ALA A 13 1.47 -13.42 -19.79
N THR A 14 0.28 -13.23 -20.36
CA THR A 14 -0.71 -12.33 -19.84
C THR A 14 -1.37 -13.08 -18.71
N THR A 15 -0.90 -12.81 -17.49
CA THR A 15 -1.64 -13.17 -16.28
C THR A 15 -2.99 -12.46 -16.36
N THR A 16 -3.99 -13.14 -16.91
CA THR A 16 -5.37 -12.73 -16.77
C THR A 16 -5.62 -12.69 -15.26
N PRO A 17 -6.10 -11.57 -14.70
CA PRO A 17 -6.43 -11.52 -13.30
C PRO A 17 -7.59 -12.49 -13.08
N ASP A 18 -7.27 -13.66 -12.52
CA ASP A 18 -8.24 -14.53 -11.89
C ASP A 18 -9.07 -13.68 -10.90
N PRO A 19 -10.40 -13.80 -10.85
CA PRO A 19 -11.22 -13.16 -9.82
C PRO A 19 -10.67 -13.36 -8.38
N GLN A 20 -9.96 -14.47 -8.13
CA GLN A 20 -9.24 -14.71 -6.87
C GLN A 20 -7.94 -13.90 -6.71
N THR A 21 -7.35 -13.39 -7.80
CA THR A 21 -6.19 -12.48 -7.83
C THR A 21 -6.54 -10.99 -7.75
N ALA A 22 -7.81 -10.63 -7.99
CA ALA A 22 -8.30 -9.26 -7.81
C ALA A 22 -8.21 -8.80 -6.34
N VAL A 23 -8.41 -9.73 -5.39
CA VAL A 23 -8.27 -9.48 -3.94
C VAL A 23 -6.81 -9.15 -3.57
N PRO A 24 -5.80 -9.93 -4.02
CA PRO A 24 -4.38 -9.55 -3.91
C PRO A 24 -4.06 -8.17 -4.49
N ALA A 25 -4.50 -7.86 -5.71
CA ALA A 25 -4.19 -6.57 -6.35
C ALA A 25 -4.75 -5.38 -5.56
N ARG A 26 -6.00 -5.50 -5.08
CA ARG A 26 -6.65 -4.49 -4.26
C ARG A 26 -5.94 -4.30 -2.91
N ARG A 27 -5.60 -5.40 -2.23
CA ARG A 27 -4.85 -5.35 -0.97
C ARG A 27 -3.49 -4.66 -1.17
N LEU A 28 -2.78 -4.96 -2.26
CA LEU A 28 -1.51 -4.30 -2.57
C LEU A 28 -1.67 -2.79 -2.79
N MET A 29 -2.75 -2.36 -3.44
CA MET A 29 -3.08 -0.93 -3.57
C MET A 29 -3.41 -0.29 -2.21
N ALA A 30 -4.16 -0.96 -1.34
CA ALA A 30 -4.45 -0.44 -0.01
C ALA A 30 -3.16 -0.29 0.83
N ILE A 31 -2.26 -1.28 0.77
CA ILE A 31 -0.96 -1.24 1.43
C ILE A 31 -0.12 -0.07 0.90
N SER A 32 -0.09 0.17 -0.41
CA SER A 32 0.70 1.26 -0.99
C SER A 32 0.15 2.64 -0.61
N ILE A 33 -1.17 2.80 -0.55
CA ILE A 33 -1.82 4.04 -0.11
C ILE A 33 -1.50 4.32 1.36
N VAL A 34 -1.64 3.31 2.23
CA VAL A 34 -1.34 3.43 3.66
C VAL A 34 0.14 3.69 3.88
N GLY A 35 1.02 2.98 3.17
CA GLY A 35 2.48 3.19 3.23
C GLY A 35 2.88 4.61 2.80
N THR A 36 2.23 5.15 1.77
CA THR A 36 2.47 6.53 1.32
C THR A 36 2.03 7.55 2.37
N ALA A 37 0.85 7.37 2.96
CA ALA A 37 0.37 8.24 4.04
C ALA A 37 1.25 8.14 5.29
N LEU A 38 1.75 6.94 5.60
CA LEU A 38 2.67 6.71 6.72
C LEU A 38 3.97 7.48 6.51
N PHE A 39 4.58 7.35 5.33
CA PHE A 39 5.79 8.07 5.00
C PHE A 39 5.59 9.58 5.08
N GLU A 40 4.49 10.09 4.51
CA GLU A 40 4.16 11.51 4.54
C GLU A 40 4.01 12.04 5.97
N TYR A 41 3.33 11.30 6.85
CA TYR A 41 3.21 11.63 8.27
C TYR A 41 4.57 11.64 8.97
N GLN A 42 5.43 10.64 8.72
CA GLN A 42 6.75 10.56 9.33
C GLN A 42 7.68 11.70 8.91
N VAL A 43 7.53 12.21 7.68
CA VAL A 43 8.31 13.34 7.15
C VAL A 43 7.75 14.68 7.61
N LYS A 44 6.47 14.95 7.33
CA LYS A 44 5.85 16.26 7.55
C LYS A 44 5.49 16.51 9.01
N LYS A 45 5.12 15.45 9.75
CA LYS A 45 4.83 15.51 11.17
C LYS A 45 3.73 16.55 11.53
N THR A 46 2.69 16.64 10.72
CA THR A 46 1.57 17.57 10.94
C THR A 46 0.29 16.85 11.38
N PRO A 47 -0.65 17.54 12.04
CA PRO A 47 -1.97 16.99 12.35
C PRO A 47 -2.72 16.48 11.10
N ASP A 48 -2.64 17.20 9.98
CA ASP A 48 -3.34 16.83 8.74
C ASP A 48 -2.83 15.49 8.18
N THR A 49 -1.51 15.30 8.17
CA THR A 49 -0.91 14.04 7.71
C THR A 49 -1.19 12.88 8.67
N ARG A 50 -1.33 13.18 9.97
CA ARG A 50 -1.79 12.23 10.99
C ARG A 50 -3.21 11.75 10.71
N ILE A 51 -4.15 12.69 10.52
CA ILE A 51 -5.57 12.42 10.24
C ILE A 51 -5.70 11.63 8.94
N ARG A 52 -4.93 12.01 7.92
CA ARG A 52 -4.91 11.30 6.63
C ARG A 52 -4.48 9.84 6.81
N LEU A 53 -3.38 9.59 7.52
CA LEU A 53 -2.91 8.23 7.82
C LEU A 53 -3.97 7.42 8.58
N GLU A 54 -4.54 7.98 9.64
CA GLU A 54 -5.59 7.33 10.43
C GLU A 54 -6.83 6.97 9.58
N THR A 55 -7.24 7.89 8.71
CA THR A 55 -8.40 7.69 7.83
C THR A 55 -8.16 6.56 6.84
N VAL A 56 -7.04 6.59 6.10
CA VAL A 56 -6.78 5.57 5.07
C VAL A 56 -6.55 4.19 5.68
N THR A 57 -5.90 4.09 6.85
CA THR A 57 -5.73 2.83 7.57
C THR A 57 -7.06 2.27 8.07
N THR A 58 -7.91 3.12 8.66
CA THR A 58 -9.23 2.72 9.14
C THR A 58 -10.11 2.21 8.00
N MET A 59 -10.11 2.92 6.87
CA MET A 59 -10.85 2.51 5.68
C MET A 59 -10.36 1.17 5.14
N ALA A 60 -9.04 1.01 4.97
CA ALA A 60 -8.47 -0.25 4.48
C ALA A 60 -8.73 -1.44 5.42
N HIS A 61 -8.73 -1.24 6.74
CA HIS A 61 -9.11 -2.28 7.70
C HIS A 61 -10.60 -2.64 7.62
N ARG A 62 -11.50 -1.65 7.62
CA ARG A 62 -12.96 -1.88 7.52
C ARG A 62 -13.35 -2.59 6.22
N LEU A 63 -12.59 -2.36 5.16
CA LEU A 63 -12.78 -2.94 3.86
C LEU A 63 -12.18 -4.35 3.70
N GLY A 64 -11.49 -4.86 4.73
CA GLY A 64 -10.82 -6.17 4.73
C GLY A 64 -9.47 -6.19 4.00
N ASP A 65 -9.02 -5.03 3.51
CA ASP A 65 -7.77 -4.92 2.76
C ASP A 65 -6.54 -5.01 3.69
N LEU A 66 -6.67 -4.50 4.92
CA LEU A 66 -5.70 -4.68 6.00
C LEU A 66 -6.22 -5.61 7.10
N THR A 67 -5.32 -6.34 7.74
CA THR A 67 -5.64 -7.12 8.94
C THR A 67 -5.72 -6.23 10.18
N ALA A 68 -6.32 -6.74 11.26
CA ALA A 68 -6.34 -6.05 12.54
C ALA A 68 -4.92 -5.77 13.08
N SER A 69 -3.97 -6.69 12.84
CA SER A 69 -2.57 -6.53 13.21
C SER A 69 -1.91 -5.36 12.46
N ASP A 70 -2.17 -5.24 11.15
CA ASP A 70 -1.62 -4.13 10.35
C ASP A 70 -2.14 -2.78 10.86
N ALA A 71 -3.44 -2.69 11.14
CA ALA A 71 -4.05 -1.49 11.70
C ALA A 71 -3.51 -1.15 13.11
N ALA A 72 -3.27 -2.17 13.94
CA ALA A 72 -2.72 -2.00 15.28
C ALA A 72 -1.28 -1.45 15.25
N VAL A 73 -0.47 -1.79 14.26
CA VAL A 73 0.88 -1.22 14.09
C VAL A 73 0.80 0.29 13.84
N VAL A 74 -0.11 0.73 12.96
CA VAL A 74 -0.32 2.16 12.68
C VAL A 74 -0.86 2.88 13.92
N ALA A 75 -1.83 2.29 14.63
CA ALA A 75 -2.37 2.87 15.85
C ALA A 75 -1.28 3.07 16.93
N GLN A 76 -0.40 2.08 17.11
CA GLN A 76 0.75 2.19 18.01
C GLN A 76 1.73 3.28 17.57
N LEU A 77 1.96 3.44 16.27
CA LEU A 77 2.78 4.54 15.74
C LEU A 77 2.17 5.90 16.04
N LEU A 78 0.85 6.06 15.85
CA LEU A 78 0.11 7.30 16.07
C LEU A 78 -0.06 7.67 17.54
N ALA A 79 0.04 6.70 18.44
CA ALA A 79 0.00 6.90 19.89
C ALA A 79 1.34 7.42 20.45
N LYS A 80 2.45 7.25 19.71
CA LYS A 80 3.75 7.75 20.15
C LYS A 80 3.77 9.27 20.03
N PRO A 81 4.18 9.99 21.10
CA PRO A 81 4.31 11.44 21.04
C PRO A 81 5.36 11.80 19.99
N MET A 82 4.97 12.71 19.11
CA MET A 82 5.85 13.26 18.09
C MET A 82 6.87 14.10 18.85
N HIS A 83 8.11 13.61 18.94
CA HIS A 83 9.21 14.41 19.45
C HIS A 83 9.41 15.52 18.43
N SER A 84 8.70 16.64 18.64
CA SER A 84 8.92 17.87 17.91
C SER A 84 10.36 18.23 18.21
N GLY A 85 11.19 18.27 17.18
CA GLY A 85 12.58 18.69 17.31
C GLY A 85 12.65 20.18 17.61
N ALA A 86 12.19 20.60 18.80
CA ALA A 86 12.61 21.84 19.42
C ALA A 86 14.04 21.58 19.92
N ARG A 87 15.01 21.75 19.02
CA ARG A 87 16.41 21.93 19.43
C ARG A 87 16.46 23.28 20.15
N ALA A 88 16.75 23.23 21.44
CA ALA A 88 17.21 24.35 22.25
C ALA A 88 18.52 24.92 21.69
#